data_AF-A0A7J6M5B8-F1
#
_entry.id   AF-A0A7J6M5B8-F1
#
_cell.length_a   1.000
_cell.length_b   1.000
_cell.length_c   1.000
_cell.angle_alpha   90.00
_cell.angle_beta   90.00
_cell.angle_gamma   90.00
#
_symmetry.space_group_name_H-M   'P 1'
#
loop_
_entity.id
_entity.type
_entity.pdbx_description
1 polymer ?
#
loop_
_entity_poly.entity_id
_entity_poly.type
_entity_poly.pdbx_seq_one_letter_code
_entity_poly.pdbx_strand_id
1 'polypeptide(L)'
;MSLRREGLREPGTPQQNLLYRSLVTPLIRRATPEVLNAAASEEPITTRLASAVFNCLPITIVLQAYTGPVAKRDIRGGVVLGLVAISQSMAHANIAHVTLIHGPYSCVWPPLIYALFGSSRHLSVGTGAMMALMTGEQVVKYRDIETRTRVACQLALITGVALWVMAALRMSFLVEAYLYMSA
;
A
#
# COMPACT_ATOMS: atom_id res chain seq x y z
N MET A 1 18.72 5.78 -39.79
CA MET A 1 19.69 5.03 -38.96
C MET A 1 19.15 5.04 -37.53
N SER A 2 18.43 3.99 -37.17
CA SER A 2 17.53 3.90 -36.01
C SER A 2 18.28 3.51 -34.74
N LEU A 3 18.50 4.45 -33.84
CA LEU A 3 19.07 4.17 -32.52
C LEU A 3 18.00 3.61 -31.57
N ARG A 4 18.01 2.27 -31.48
CA ARG A 4 17.94 1.45 -30.26
C ARG A 4 17.50 2.19 -28.98
N ARG A 5 16.20 2.12 -28.67
CA ARG A 5 15.67 2.26 -27.30
C ARG A 5 15.67 0.89 -26.62
N GLU A 6 16.83 0.45 -26.16
CA GLU A 6 16.94 -0.59 -25.14
C GLU A 6 17.12 0.10 -23.79
N GLY A 7 16.23 -0.14 -22.82
CA GLY A 7 16.42 0.49 -21.50
C GLY A 7 15.35 0.36 -20.43
N LEU A 8 14.26 -0.41 -20.62
CA LEU A 8 13.33 -0.70 -19.52
C LEU A 8 13.15 -2.21 -19.39
N ARG A 9 14.13 -2.86 -18.76
CA ARG A 9 14.00 -4.25 -18.28
C ARG A 9 13.08 -4.24 -17.07
N GLU A 10 11.79 -4.38 -17.32
CA GLU A 10 10.79 -4.80 -16.34
C GLU A 10 11.16 -6.21 -15.81
N PRO A 11 11.22 -6.46 -14.49
CA PRO A 11 11.49 -7.78 -13.95
C PRO A 11 10.23 -8.65 -14.05
N GLY A 12 10.03 -9.25 -15.22
CA GLY A 12 8.92 -10.16 -15.48
C GLY A 12 9.23 -11.09 -16.64
N THR A 13 8.82 -12.36 -16.54
CA THR A 13 8.98 -13.31 -17.65
C THR A 13 8.34 -12.73 -18.94
N PRO A 14 8.95 -12.91 -20.13
CA PRO A 14 8.51 -12.24 -21.37
C PRO A 14 7.04 -12.54 -21.72
N GLN A 15 6.52 -13.71 -21.34
CA GLN A 15 5.10 -14.06 -21.48
C GLN A 15 4.16 -13.26 -20.56
N GLN A 16 4.58 -12.92 -19.34
CA GLN A 16 3.78 -12.12 -18.41
C GLN A 16 3.61 -10.68 -18.88
N ASN A 17 4.66 -10.09 -19.47
CA ASN A 17 4.61 -8.72 -19.99
C ASN A 17 3.70 -8.58 -21.22
N LEU A 18 3.65 -9.62 -22.07
CA LEU A 18 2.75 -9.68 -23.22
C LEU A 18 1.28 -9.82 -22.80
N LEU A 19 0.99 -10.68 -21.81
CA LEU A 19 -0.36 -10.83 -21.26
C LEU A 19 -0.83 -9.59 -20.48
N TYR A 20 0.07 -8.95 -19.73
CA TYR A 20 -0.23 -7.70 -19.05
C TYR A 20 -0.55 -6.59 -20.05
N ARG A 21 0.26 -6.41 -21.10
CA ARG A 21 0.00 -5.41 -22.14
C ARG A 21 -1.27 -5.70 -22.94
N SER A 22 -1.57 -6.96 -23.25
CA SER A 22 -2.76 -7.30 -24.05
C SER A 22 -4.06 -7.16 -23.27
N LEU A 23 -4.04 -7.35 -21.95
CA LEU A 23 -5.23 -7.28 -21.10
C LEU A 23 -5.40 -5.91 -20.42
N VAL A 24 -4.33 -5.30 -19.92
CA VAL A 24 -4.42 -4.11 -19.04
C VAL A 24 -4.45 -2.80 -19.84
N THR A 25 -3.65 -2.68 -20.91
CA THR A 25 -3.62 -1.48 -21.77
C THR A 25 -4.99 -1.12 -22.37
N PRO A 26 -5.80 -2.07 -22.89
CA PRO A 26 -7.12 -1.73 -23.41
C PRO A 26 -8.14 -1.40 -22.30
N LEU A 27 -8.00 -1.96 -21.09
CA LEU A 27 -8.91 -1.68 -19.97
C LEU A 27 -8.70 -0.26 -19.41
N ILE A 28 -7.44 0.17 -19.25
CA ILE A 28 -7.11 1.55 -18.83
C ILE A 28 -7.62 2.55 -19.88
N ARG A 29 -7.48 2.23 -21.17
CA ARG A 29 -7.90 3.07 -22.31
C ARG A 29 -9.41 3.13 -22.50
N ARG A 30 -10.18 2.15 -22.01
CA ARG A 30 -11.65 2.16 -22.04
C ARG A 30 -12.25 2.90 -20.84
N ALA A 31 -11.62 2.81 -19.68
CA ALA A 31 -12.06 3.53 -18.48
C ALA A 31 -11.91 5.07 -18.60
N THR A 32 -10.92 5.56 -19.35
CA THR A 32 -10.66 7.01 -19.46
C THR A 32 -11.74 7.80 -20.22
N PRO A 33 -12.22 7.39 -21.42
CA PRO A 33 -13.17 8.19 -22.18
C PRO A 33 -14.60 8.18 -21.61
N GLU A 34 -15.06 7.08 -20.97
CA GLU A 34 -16.37 7.08 -20.31
C GLU A 34 -16.41 8.02 -19.11
N VAL A 35 -15.33 8.08 -18.31
CA VAL A 35 -15.23 8.98 -17.15
C VAL A 35 -15.03 10.44 -17.58
N LEU A 36 -14.28 10.70 -18.65
CA LEU A 36 -14.15 12.04 -19.25
C LEU A 36 -15.46 12.54 -19.88
N ASN A 37 -16.22 11.66 -20.55
CA ASN A 37 -17.52 12.02 -21.14
C ASN A 37 -18.62 12.16 -20.08
N ALA A 38 -18.58 11.39 -18.99
CA ALA A 38 -19.48 11.56 -17.84
C ALA A 38 -19.21 12.86 -17.06
N ALA A 39 -17.98 13.40 -17.12
CA ALA A 39 -17.64 14.69 -16.53
C ALA A 39 -18.12 15.90 -17.37
N ALA A 40 -18.50 15.68 -18.64
CA ALA A 40 -18.91 16.72 -19.59
C ALA A 40 -20.43 16.95 -19.66
N SER A 41 -21.25 16.13 -19.01
CA SER A 41 -22.72 16.30 -18.95
C SER A 41 -23.16 16.97 -17.64
N GLU A 42 -23.99 18.02 -17.73
CA GLU A 42 -24.59 18.75 -16.59
C GLU A 42 -25.63 17.92 -15.81
N GLU A 43 -25.18 16.91 -15.06
CA GLU A 43 -26.04 16.02 -14.25
C GLU A 43 -25.95 16.33 -12.73
N PRO A 44 -27.03 16.03 -11.95
CA PRO A 44 -27.31 16.54 -10.61
C PRO A 44 -26.27 16.17 -9.54
N ILE A 45 -26.22 16.96 -8.45
CA ILE A 45 -25.23 16.88 -7.34
C ILE A 45 -25.07 15.46 -6.76
N THR A 46 -26.09 14.61 -6.85
CA THR A 46 -26.08 13.22 -6.37
C THR A 46 -25.17 12.29 -7.19
N THR A 47 -25.04 12.49 -8.50
CA THR A 47 -24.16 11.67 -9.37
C THR A 47 -22.69 12.11 -9.28
N ARG A 48 -22.43 13.39 -8.96
CA ARG A 48 -21.08 13.91 -8.65
C ARG A 48 -20.53 13.40 -7.33
N LEU A 49 -21.36 13.29 -6.29
CA LEU A 49 -20.98 12.67 -5.01
C LEU A 49 -20.72 11.17 -5.15
N ALA A 50 -21.57 10.46 -5.91
CA ALA A 50 -21.37 9.04 -6.18
C ALA A 50 -20.04 8.79 -6.93
N SER A 51 -19.76 9.53 -8.00
CA SER A 51 -18.52 9.41 -8.77
C SER A 51 -17.26 9.83 -7.99
N ALA A 52 -17.36 10.80 -7.06
CA ALA A 52 -16.27 11.14 -6.13
C ALA A 52 -15.99 10.03 -5.11
N VAL A 53 -17.04 9.37 -4.59
CA VAL A 53 -16.91 8.22 -3.68
C VAL A 53 -16.37 6.99 -4.42
N PHE A 54 -16.80 6.74 -5.66
CA PHE A 54 -16.26 5.67 -6.51
C PHE A 54 -14.80 5.94 -6.93
N ASN A 55 -14.41 7.20 -7.15
CA ASN A 55 -13.00 7.58 -7.37
C ASN A 55 -12.15 7.50 -6.09
N CYS A 56 -12.73 7.67 -4.90
CA CYS A 56 -12.03 7.53 -3.62
C CYS A 56 -11.75 6.06 -3.25
N LEU A 57 -12.44 5.09 -3.86
CA LEU A 57 -12.26 3.66 -3.61
C LEU A 57 -11.72 2.96 -4.86
N PRO A 58 -10.39 3.07 -5.14
CA PRO A 58 -9.74 2.43 -6.29
C PRO A 58 -9.94 0.91 -6.31
N ILE A 59 -10.31 0.30 -5.19
CA ILE A 59 -10.60 -1.13 -5.07
C ILE A 59 -11.76 -1.59 -5.96
N THR A 60 -12.74 -0.72 -6.25
CA THR A 60 -13.89 -1.08 -7.10
C THR A 60 -13.48 -1.29 -8.56
N ILE A 61 -12.60 -0.42 -9.08
CA ILE A 61 -12.01 -0.54 -10.42
C ILE A 61 -11.11 -1.78 -10.51
N VAL A 62 -10.36 -2.05 -9.45
CA VAL A 62 -9.49 -3.23 -9.31
C VAL A 62 -10.30 -4.52 -9.40
N LEU A 63 -11.43 -4.58 -8.68
CA LEU A 63 -12.29 -5.75 -8.59
C LEU A 63 -13.07 -6.01 -9.89
N GLN A 64 -13.52 -4.96 -10.58
CA GLN A 64 -14.21 -5.08 -11.88
C GLN A 64 -13.29 -5.62 -13.00
N ALA A 65 -11.98 -5.41 -12.90
CA ALA A 65 -11.00 -5.92 -13.85
C ALA A 65 -10.45 -7.33 -13.49
N TYR A 66 -10.92 -7.96 -12.40
CA TYR A 66 -10.36 -9.22 -11.91
C TYR A 66 -10.90 -10.43 -12.68
N THR A 67 -10.00 -11.21 -13.29
CA THR A 67 -10.37 -12.47 -13.95
C THR A 67 -10.34 -13.63 -12.94
N GLY A 68 -11.28 -14.58 -13.05
CA GLY A 68 -11.37 -15.77 -12.18
C GLY A 68 -10.07 -16.58 -11.94
N PRO A 69 -9.19 -16.83 -12.94
CA PRO A 69 -7.94 -17.54 -12.70
C PRO A 69 -6.91 -16.73 -11.89
N VAL A 70 -6.94 -15.40 -12.00
CA VAL A 70 -6.07 -14.51 -11.21
C VAL A 70 -6.50 -14.51 -9.75
N ALA A 71 -7.81 -14.49 -9.47
CA ALA A 71 -8.36 -14.61 -8.12
C ALA A 71 -7.88 -15.89 -7.41
N LYS A 72 -7.92 -17.05 -8.08
CA LYS A 72 -7.43 -18.32 -7.50
C LYS A 72 -5.94 -18.31 -7.22
N ARG A 73 -5.14 -17.59 -8.02
CA ARG A 73 -3.70 -17.45 -7.80
C ARG A 73 -3.42 -16.54 -6.61
N ASP A 74 -4.14 -15.43 -6.51
CA ASP A 74 -3.90 -14.43 -5.48
C ASP A 74 -4.46 -14.85 -4.11
N ILE A 75 -5.55 -15.62 -4.06
CA ILE A 75 -6.02 -16.23 -2.80
C ILE A 75 -4.94 -17.17 -2.25
N ARG A 76 -4.36 -18.03 -3.08
CA ARG A 76 -3.29 -18.95 -2.64
C ARG A 76 -2.06 -18.17 -2.18
N GLY A 77 -1.64 -17.16 -2.95
CA GLY A 77 -0.52 -16.29 -2.56
C GLY A 77 -0.80 -15.52 -1.27
N GLY A 78 -2.01 -15.00 -1.11
CA GLY A 78 -2.45 -14.25 0.06
C GLY A 78 -2.50 -15.10 1.34
N VAL A 79 -2.93 -16.37 1.25
CA VAL A 79 -2.90 -17.30 2.40
C VAL A 79 -1.46 -17.55 2.86
N VAL A 80 -0.54 -17.81 1.92
CA VAL A 80 0.88 -18.02 2.24
C VAL A 80 1.49 -16.76 2.84
N LEU A 81 1.28 -15.60 2.21
CA LEU A 81 1.77 -14.31 2.69
C LEU A 81 1.18 -13.94 4.06
N GLY A 82 -0.10 -14.24 4.29
CA GLY A 82 -0.75 -14.01 5.58
C GLY A 82 -0.13 -14.83 6.71
N LEU A 83 0.15 -16.10 6.47
CA LEU A 83 0.81 -16.97 7.45
C LEU A 83 2.22 -16.47 7.79
N VAL A 84 2.99 -16.06 6.78
CA VAL A 84 4.33 -15.47 6.95
C VAL A 84 4.26 -14.13 7.68
N ALA A 85 3.28 -13.29 7.36
CA ALA A 85 3.10 -12.00 8.01
C ALA A 85 2.79 -12.14 9.50
N ILE A 86 1.98 -13.13 9.89
CA ILE A 86 1.68 -13.40 11.30
C ILE A 86 2.95 -13.77 12.05
N SER A 87 3.74 -14.74 11.58
CA SER A 87 4.97 -15.15 12.26
C SER A 87 6.01 -14.03 12.30
N GLN A 88 6.19 -13.29 11.21
CA GLN A 88 7.08 -12.14 11.14
C GLN A 88 6.66 -11.03 12.12
N SER A 89 5.37 -10.73 12.23
CA SER A 89 4.87 -9.70 13.14
C SER A 89 5.10 -10.05 14.62
N MET A 90 5.00 -11.33 14.98
CA MET A 90 5.30 -11.80 16.33
C MET A 90 6.81 -11.69 16.64
N ALA A 91 7.66 -12.02 15.66
CA ALA A 91 9.10 -11.85 15.80
C ALA A 91 9.48 -10.37 16.01
N HIS A 92 8.87 -9.45 15.25
CA HIS A 92 9.11 -8.01 15.40
C HIS A 92 8.59 -7.46 16.72
N ALA A 93 7.45 -7.93 17.21
CA ALA A 93 6.96 -7.57 18.54
C ALA A 93 7.94 -8.00 19.65
N ASN A 94 8.55 -9.17 19.50
CA ASN A 94 9.56 -9.66 20.44
C ASN A 94 10.82 -8.77 20.45
N ILE A 95 11.31 -8.40 19.27
CA ILE A 95 12.50 -7.54 19.11
C ILE A 95 12.22 -6.11 19.61
N ALA A 96 10.98 -5.63 19.49
CA ALA A 96 10.54 -4.34 20.05
C ALA A 96 10.32 -4.37 21.57
N HIS A 97 10.51 -5.51 22.24
CA HIS A 97 10.30 -5.69 23.69
C HIS A 97 8.88 -5.35 24.19
N VAL A 98 7.85 -5.54 23.35
CA VAL A 98 6.43 -5.33 23.69
C VAL A 98 5.68 -6.66 23.78
N THR A 99 4.46 -6.64 24.32
CA THR A 99 3.63 -7.87 24.43
C THR A 99 3.33 -8.45 23.05
N LEU A 100 3.65 -9.73 22.85
CA LEU A 100 3.58 -10.45 21.57
C LEU A 100 2.22 -10.37 20.86
N ILE A 101 1.13 -10.28 21.63
CA ILE A 101 -0.24 -10.16 21.12
C ILE A 101 -0.46 -8.93 20.22
N HIS A 102 0.38 -7.89 20.36
CA HIS A 102 0.28 -6.67 19.53
C HIS A 102 0.88 -6.85 18.14
N GLY A 103 1.71 -7.88 17.91
CA GLY A 103 2.27 -8.20 16.60
C GLY A 103 1.18 -8.43 15.55
N PRO A 104 0.29 -9.41 15.72
CA PRO A 104 -0.80 -9.68 14.78
C PRO A 104 -1.70 -8.47 14.51
N TYR A 105 -1.97 -7.62 15.51
CA TYR A 105 -2.76 -6.41 15.31
C TYR A 105 -2.07 -5.42 14.35
N SER A 106 -0.75 -5.32 14.43
CA SER A 106 0.05 -4.43 13.57
C SER A 106 0.20 -4.92 12.12
N CYS A 107 -0.04 -6.20 11.82
CA CYS A 107 0.06 -6.73 10.45
C CYS A 107 -1.28 -6.98 9.77
N VAL A 108 -2.41 -7.01 10.49
CA VAL A 108 -3.74 -7.23 9.89
C VAL A 108 -4.40 -5.92 9.49
N TRP A 109 -4.41 -4.94 10.40
CA TRP A 109 -5.16 -3.70 10.17
C TRP A 109 -4.54 -2.77 9.12
N PRO A 110 -3.23 -2.49 9.11
CA PRO A 110 -2.66 -1.56 8.13
C PRO A 110 -2.81 -2.02 6.68
N PRO A 111 -2.57 -3.29 6.30
CA PRO A 111 -2.80 -3.74 4.93
C PRO A 111 -4.28 -3.76 4.56
N LEU A 112 -5.18 -4.05 5.51
CA LEU A 112 -6.62 -4.02 5.26
C LEU A 112 -7.11 -2.61 4.95
N ILE A 113 -6.68 -1.63 5.75
CA ILE A 113 -6.98 -0.20 5.51
C ILE A 113 -6.34 0.25 4.19
N TYR A 114 -5.09 -0.16 3.93
CA TYR A 114 -4.41 0.15 2.68
C TYR A 114 -5.07 -0.50 1.46
N ALA A 115 -5.67 -1.69 1.58
CA ALA A 115 -6.41 -2.30 0.47
C ALA A 115 -7.65 -1.48 0.08
N LEU A 116 -8.31 -0.85 1.06
CA LEU A 116 -9.52 -0.04 0.82
C LEU A 116 -9.19 1.34 0.22
N PHE A 117 -8.16 2.01 0.74
CA PHE A 117 -7.82 3.41 0.40
C PHE A 117 -6.55 3.57 -0.44
N GLY A 118 -5.79 2.50 -0.66
CA GLY A 118 -4.48 2.54 -1.30
C GLY A 118 -4.58 2.75 -2.81
N SER A 119 -3.75 3.66 -3.33
CA SER A 119 -3.67 3.97 -4.75
C SER A 119 -2.78 2.99 -5.53
N SER A 120 -1.82 2.32 -4.88
CA SER A 120 -0.86 1.42 -5.54
C SER A 120 -1.12 -0.05 -5.23
N ARG A 121 -1.33 -0.85 -6.29
CA ARG A 121 -1.61 -2.31 -6.24
C ARG A 121 -0.40 -3.17 -5.88
N HIS A 122 0.82 -2.62 -5.95
CA HIS A 122 2.06 -3.37 -5.73
C HIS A 122 2.76 -3.00 -4.41
N LEU A 123 2.30 -1.95 -3.72
CA LEU A 123 2.86 -1.57 -2.43
C LEU A 123 2.28 -2.48 -1.33
N SER A 124 3.17 -3.20 -0.67
CA SER A 124 2.82 -3.98 0.52
C SER A 124 3.17 -3.18 1.77
N VAL A 125 2.16 -2.79 2.53
CA VAL A 125 2.34 -2.17 3.84
C VAL A 125 2.46 -3.30 4.86
N GLY A 126 3.42 -3.23 5.78
CA GLY A 126 3.63 -4.29 6.77
C GLY A 126 4.57 -3.88 7.89
N THR A 127 4.85 -4.83 8.79
CA THR A 127 5.74 -4.63 9.93
C THR A 127 7.20 -4.74 9.50
N GLY A 128 8.01 -3.72 9.80
CA GLY A 128 9.43 -3.66 9.46
C GLY A 128 10.35 -3.93 10.65
N ALA A 129 11.39 -4.73 10.45
CA ALA A 129 12.38 -5.05 11.49
C ALA A 129 13.10 -3.81 12.02
N MET A 130 13.47 -2.88 11.13
CA MET A 130 14.13 -1.62 11.49
C MET A 130 13.26 -0.77 12.43
N MET A 131 11.97 -0.62 12.12
CA MET A 131 11.04 0.14 12.96
C MET A 131 10.86 -0.51 14.34
N ALA A 132 10.82 -1.84 14.39
CA ALA A 132 10.73 -2.59 15.64
C ALA A 132 11.99 -2.40 16.52
N LEU A 133 13.18 -2.42 15.94
CA LEU A 133 14.44 -2.16 16.63
C LEU A 133 14.49 -0.74 17.19
N MET A 134 14.21 0.27 16.35
CA MET A 134 14.21 1.67 16.79
C MET A 134 13.21 1.92 17.91
N THR A 135 12.02 1.31 17.84
CA THR A 135 11.03 1.40 18.91
C THR A 135 11.51 0.70 20.18
N GLY A 136 12.11 -0.49 20.03
CA GLY A 136 12.70 -1.29 21.11
C GLY A 136 13.74 -0.50 21.90
N GLU A 137 14.66 0.18 21.22
CA GLU A 137 15.69 1.03 21.85
C GLU A 137 15.10 2.17 22.68
N GLN A 138 13.95 2.73 22.28
CA GLN A 138 13.30 3.78 23.06
C GLN A 138 12.55 3.24 24.28
N VAL A 139 11.92 2.06 24.17
CA VAL A 139 11.09 1.50 25.26
C VAL A 139 11.88 0.64 26.25
N VAL A 140 13.09 0.17 25.91
CA VAL A 140 13.91 -0.71 26.77
C VAL A 140 14.21 -0.09 28.15
N LYS A 141 14.20 1.24 28.25
CA LYS A 141 14.42 2.03 29.47
C LYS A 141 13.40 1.73 30.57
N TYR A 142 12.19 1.31 30.21
CA TYR A 142 11.13 0.96 31.15
C TYR A 142 11.23 -0.51 31.53
N ARG A 143 11.00 -0.87 32.81
CA ARG A 143 11.04 -2.27 33.26
C ARG A 143 9.74 -3.03 32.99
N ASP A 144 8.60 -2.37 33.17
CA ASP A 144 7.29 -3.01 33.04
C ASP A 144 6.85 -3.15 31.59
N ILE A 145 6.40 -4.35 31.21
CA ILE A 145 5.96 -4.66 29.85
C ILE A 145 4.70 -3.88 29.45
N GLU A 146 3.82 -3.61 30.41
CA GLU A 146 2.62 -2.82 30.19
C GLU A 146 2.98 -1.36 29.87
N THR A 147 3.90 -0.78 30.63
CA THR A 147 4.42 0.58 30.40
C THR A 147 5.14 0.68 29.06
N ARG A 148 5.97 -0.32 28.69
CA ARG A 148 6.61 -0.39 27.36
C ARG A 148 5.59 -0.34 26.23
N THR A 149 4.53 -1.13 26.35
CA THR A 149 3.47 -1.21 25.34
C THR A 149 2.72 0.12 25.22
N ARG A 150 2.38 0.76 26.36
CA ARG A 150 1.72 2.08 26.37
C ARG A 150 2.57 3.15 25.69
N VAL A 151 3.87 3.21 25.99
CA VAL A 151 4.80 4.17 25.36
C VAL A 151 4.96 3.89 23.87
N ALA A 152 5.06 2.62 23.46
CA ALA A 152 5.09 2.24 22.04
C ALA A 152 3.83 2.69 21.30
N CYS A 153 2.64 2.54 21.90
CA CYS A 153 1.39 3.04 21.32
C CYS A 153 1.37 4.58 21.18
N GLN A 154 1.91 5.30 22.16
CA GLN A 154 2.04 6.77 22.08
C GLN A 154 3.00 7.19 20.96
N LEU A 155 4.16 6.53 20.83
CA LEU A 155 5.11 6.78 19.74
C LEU A 155 4.49 6.50 18.37
N ALA A 156 3.72 5.42 18.24
CA ALA A 156 3.00 5.09 17.02
C ALA A 156 1.96 6.17 16.67
N LEU A 157 1.23 6.68 17.67
CA LEU A 157 0.26 7.77 17.48
C LEU A 157 0.93 9.06 17.02
N ILE A 158 2.04 9.46 17.67
CA ILE A 158 2.81 10.65 17.30
C ILE A 158 3.36 10.49 15.87
N THR A 159 3.87 9.32 15.52
CA THR A 159 4.37 9.01 14.18
C THR A 159 3.24 9.11 13.14
N GLY A 160 2.06 8.57 13.45
CA GLY A 160 0.88 8.66 12.59
C GLY A 160 0.44 10.11 12.34
N VAL A 161 0.40 10.93 13.39
CA VAL A 161 0.09 12.36 13.27
C VAL A 161 1.17 13.09 12.45
N ALA A 162 2.45 12.80 12.69
CA ALA A 162 3.55 13.40 11.92
C ALA A 162 3.47 13.03 10.43
N LEU A 163 3.16 11.77 10.10
CA LEU A 163 2.93 11.33 8.72
C LEU A 163 1.72 12.02 8.09
N TRP A 164 0.63 12.18 8.86
CA TRP A 164 -0.56 12.89 8.39
C TRP A 164 -0.28 14.37 8.11
N VAL A 165 0.49 15.05 8.96
CA VAL A 165 0.94 16.43 8.76
C VAL A 165 1.85 16.54 7.54
N MET A 166 2.82 15.63 7.38
CA MET A 166 3.69 15.60 6.20
C MET A 166 2.90 15.36 4.90
N ALA A 167 1.88 14.50 4.95
CA ALA A 167 0.98 14.29 3.84
C ALA A 167 0.16 15.55 3.52
N ALA A 168 -0.34 16.27 4.52
CA ALA A 168 -1.06 17.53 4.36
C ALA A 168 -0.18 18.62 3.72
N LEU A 169 1.11 18.67 4.07
CA LEU A 169 2.09 19.59 3.49
C LEU A 169 2.58 19.17 2.09
N ARG A 170 2.10 18.06 1.53
CA ARG A 170 2.54 17.49 0.23
C ARG A 170 4.06 17.39 0.09
N MET A 171 4.75 16.98 1.15
CA MET A 171 6.22 16.81 1.16
C MET A 171 6.75 15.71 0.20
N SER A 172 5.86 15.00 -0.51
CA SER A 172 6.23 14.00 -1.53
C SER A 172 7.13 14.57 -2.64
N PHE A 173 7.05 15.88 -2.92
CA PHE A 173 7.90 16.53 -3.93
C PHE A 173 9.38 16.49 -3.56
N LEU A 174 9.74 16.56 -2.27
CA LEU A 174 11.15 16.50 -1.85
C LEU A 174 11.77 15.12 -2.05
N VAL A 175 10.99 14.06 -1.85
CA VAL A 175 11.48 12.69 -2.06
C VAL A 175 11.77 12.46 -3.54
N GLU A 176 10.87 12.94 -4.41
CA GLU A 176 11.06 12.87 -5.87
C GLU A 176 12.25 13.71 -6.34
N ALA A 177 12.41 14.93 -5.79
CA ALA A 177 13.55 15.80 -6.08
C ALA A 177 14.89 15.22 -5.59
N TYR A 178 14.90 14.57 -4.42
CA TYR A 178 16.09 13.89 -3.90
C TYR A 178 16.48 12.70 -4.79
N LEU A 179 15.50 11.88 -5.18
CA LEU A 179 15.74 10.76 -6.10
C LEU A 179 16.32 11.25 -7.43
N TYR A 180 15.80 12.36 -7.96
CA TYR A 180 16.27 12.97 -9.22
C TYR A 180 17.72 13.46 -9.16
N MET A 181 18.18 14.01 -8.02
CA MET A 181 19.56 14.50 -7.89
C MET A 181 20.58 13.39 -7.60
N SER A 182 20.13 12.22 -7.12
CA SER A 182 20.99 11.06 -6.84
C SER A 182 21.16 10.09 -8.01
N ALA A 183 20.45 10.32 -9.13
CA ALA A 183 20.44 9.50 -10.34
C ALA A 183 21.20 10.19 -11.48
#